data_AF-A0A1V6I175-F1
#
_entry.id   AF-A0A1V6I175-F1
#
_cell.length_a   1.000
_cell.length_b   1.000
_cell.length_c   1.000
_cell.angle_alpha   90.00
_cell.angle_beta   90.00
_cell.angle_gamma   90.00
#
_symmetry.space_group_name_H-M   'P 1'
#
loop_
_entity.id
_entity.type
_entity.pdbx_description
1 polymer ?
#
loop_
_entity_poly.entity_id
_entity_poly.type
_entity_poly.pdbx_seq_one_letter_code
_entity_poly.pdbx_strand_id
1 'polypeptide(L)'
;MKTKIIKTIFPTLFGILTVLGLLALFNIIVHNGDAFSSPDNSFFKLFVPIATIIALTIQFTLVLHFWEKFKLQKKVIGLTLFQFTALLCIVSGLSFGLLFWEQSYGIKELFLVSLTGIVAFSVYWTVNLITLKGLDKRANHKKTHCIVE
;
A
#
# COMPACT_ATOMS: atom_id res chain seq x y z
N MET A 1 -21.39 10.21 2.58
CA MET A 1 -20.90 8.82 2.78
C MET A 1 -20.26 8.22 1.53
N LYS A 2 -20.91 8.26 0.35
CA LYS A 2 -20.38 7.66 -0.90
C LYS A 2 -18.92 8.05 -1.23
N THR A 3 -18.56 9.33 -1.09
CA THR A 3 -17.19 9.80 -1.35
C THR A 3 -16.14 9.22 -0.40
N LYS A 4 -16.48 9.01 0.88
CA LYS A 4 -15.56 8.39 1.86
C LYS A 4 -15.31 6.91 1.53
N ILE A 5 -16.35 6.20 1.11
CA ILE A 5 -16.26 4.79 0.70
C ILE A 5 -15.35 4.66 -0.52
N ILE A 6 -15.55 5.49 -1.55
CA ILE A 6 -14.71 5.47 -2.76
C ILE A 6 -13.24 5.76 -2.42
N LYS A 7 -12.97 6.79 -1.59
CA LYS A 7 -11.61 7.13 -1.14
C LYS A 7 -10.97 6.08 -0.23
N THR A 8 -11.76 5.16 0.32
CA THR A 8 -11.26 4.02 1.11
C THR A 8 -10.94 2.85 0.19
N ILE A 9 -11.89 2.47 -0.66
CA ILE A 9 -11.81 1.23 -1.44
C ILE A 9 -10.85 1.40 -2.62
N PHE A 10 -11.00 2.45 -3.44
CA PHE A 10 -10.23 2.58 -4.69
C PHE A 10 -8.72 2.67 -4.47
N PRO A 11 -8.20 3.59 -3.64
CA PRO A 11 -6.76 3.69 -3.40
C PRO A 11 -6.15 2.41 -2.86
N THR A 12 -6.88 1.74 -1.95
CA THR A 12 -6.42 0.49 -1.32
C THR A 12 -6.36 -0.64 -2.33
N LEU A 13 -7.43 -0.86 -3.12
CA LEU A 13 -7.47 -1.90 -4.13
C LEU A 13 -6.44 -1.67 -5.24
N PHE A 14 -6.30 -0.43 -5.74
CA PHE A 14 -5.30 -0.12 -6.76
C PHE A 14 -3.88 -0.35 -6.25
N GLY A 15 -3.58 0.04 -5.01
CA GLY A 15 -2.30 -0.23 -4.38
C GLY A 15 -2.01 -1.73 -4.29
N ILE A 16 -2.96 -2.52 -3.79
CA ILE A 16 -2.81 -3.98 -3.64
C ILE A 16 -2.62 -4.65 -5.01
N LEU A 17 -3.49 -4.34 -5.97
CA LEU A 17 -3.41 -4.91 -7.32
C LEU A 17 -2.10 -4.57 -8.01
N THR A 18 -1.56 -3.36 -7.80
CA THR A 18 -0.26 -2.98 -8.37
C THR A 18 0.87 -3.80 -7.78
N VAL A 19 0.88 -4.00 -6.46
CA VAL A 19 1.90 -4.84 -5.79
C VAL A 19 1.79 -6.30 -6.24
N LEU A 20 0.58 -6.86 -6.28
CA LEU A 20 0.35 -8.23 -6.76
C LEU A 20 0.76 -8.39 -8.23
N GLY A 21 0.44 -7.42 -9.08
CA GLY A 21 0.87 -7.41 -10.48
C GLY A 21 2.39 -7.35 -10.63
N LEU A 22 3.07 -6.53 -9.82
CA LEU A 22 4.53 -6.43 -9.81
C LEU A 22 5.18 -7.75 -9.37
N LEU A 23 4.65 -8.38 -8.32
CA LEU A 23 5.11 -9.68 -7.84
C LEU A 23 4.89 -10.78 -8.90
N ALA A 24 3.74 -10.80 -9.55
CA ALA A 24 3.44 -11.73 -10.63
C ALA A 24 4.40 -11.56 -11.83
N LEU A 25 4.65 -10.31 -12.25
CA LEU A 25 5.61 -10.00 -13.30
C LEU A 25 7.03 -10.44 -12.92
N PHE A 26 7.45 -10.15 -11.69
CA PHE A 26 8.76 -10.56 -11.19
C PHE A 26 8.90 -12.10 -11.21
N ASN A 27 7.88 -12.84 -10.76
CA ASN A 27 7.88 -14.30 -10.81
C ASN A 27 8.01 -14.85 -12.24
N ILE A 28 7.30 -14.26 -13.20
CA ILE A 28 7.39 -14.69 -14.61
C ILE A 28 8.80 -14.43 -15.16
N ILE A 29 9.36 -13.25 -14.89
CA ILE A 29 10.65 -12.83 -15.47
C ILE A 29 11.84 -13.55 -14.82
N VAL A 30 11.84 -13.71 -13.50
CA VAL A 30 13.00 -14.20 -12.73
C VAL A 30 12.91 -15.69 -12.44
N HIS A 31 11.70 -16.20 -12.24
CA HIS A 31 11.46 -17.59 -11.81
C HIS A 31 10.71 -18.42 -12.85
N ASN A 32 10.56 -17.94 -14.10
CA ASN A 32 9.83 -18.63 -15.18
C ASN A 32 8.40 -19.06 -14.80
N GLY A 33 7.79 -18.39 -13.81
CA GLY A 33 6.46 -18.74 -13.31
C GLY A 33 6.46 -19.73 -12.14
N ASP A 34 7.59 -20.34 -11.77
CA ASP A 34 7.62 -21.45 -10.81
C ASP A 34 7.58 -21.06 -9.33
N ALA A 35 7.84 -19.81 -8.95
CA ALA A 35 7.84 -19.44 -7.53
C ALA A 35 6.45 -19.46 -6.89
N PHE A 36 5.38 -19.49 -7.70
CA PHE A 36 3.99 -19.57 -7.24
C PHE A 36 3.28 -20.89 -7.64
N SER A 37 3.97 -21.81 -8.32
CA SER A 37 3.42 -23.11 -8.73
C SER A 37 3.52 -24.18 -7.64
N SER A 38 4.24 -23.89 -6.54
CA SER A 38 4.37 -24.81 -5.41
C SER A 38 3.06 -24.93 -4.59
N PRO A 39 2.84 -26.04 -3.86
CA PRO A 39 1.61 -26.27 -3.09
C PRO A 39 1.34 -25.26 -1.96
N ASP A 40 2.35 -24.46 -1.58
CA ASP A 40 2.31 -23.48 -0.49
C ASP A 40 1.69 -22.13 -0.92
N ASN A 41 0.43 -22.20 -1.35
CA ASN A 41 -0.39 -21.03 -1.69
C ASN A 41 -0.91 -20.23 -0.47
N SER A 42 -0.37 -20.48 0.72
CA SER A 42 -0.76 -19.81 1.98
C SER A 42 -0.62 -18.28 1.89
N PHE A 43 0.35 -17.79 1.11
CA PHE A 43 0.50 -16.35 0.83
C PHE A 43 -0.76 -15.76 0.16
N PHE A 44 -1.21 -16.34 -0.96
CA PHE A 44 -2.38 -15.82 -1.68
C PHE A 44 -3.71 -16.15 -1.00
N LYS A 45 -3.81 -17.31 -0.33
CA LYS A 45 -5.07 -17.76 0.29
C LYS A 45 -5.35 -17.12 1.65
N LEU A 46 -4.32 -16.86 2.45
CA LEU A 46 -4.47 -16.34 3.81
C LEU A 46 -3.91 -14.94 3.94
N PHE A 47 -2.64 -14.74 3.58
CA PHE A 47 -1.97 -13.47 3.83
C PHE A 47 -2.58 -12.32 3.01
N VAL A 48 -2.81 -12.50 1.71
CA VAL A 48 -3.37 -11.45 0.83
C VAL A 48 -4.76 -10.98 1.30
N PRO A 49 -5.74 -11.86 1.60
CA PRO A 49 -7.03 -11.43 2.14
C PRO A 49 -6.93 -10.72 3.48
N ILE A 50 -6.13 -11.24 4.42
CA ILE A 50 -5.95 -10.64 5.74
C ILE A 50 -5.30 -9.25 5.61
N ALA A 51 -4.22 -9.14 4.84
CA ALA A 51 -3.55 -7.89 4.57
C ALA A 51 -4.49 -6.87 3.90
N THR A 52 -5.38 -7.33 3.01
CA THR A 52 -6.39 -6.48 2.36
C THR A 52 -7.38 -5.90 3.38
N ILE A 53 -7.90 -6.72 4.29
CA ILE A 53 -8.83 -6.28 5.35
C ILE A 53 -8.15 -5.28 6.28
N ILE A 54 -6.90 -5.55 6.68
CA ILE A 54 -6.09 -4.64 7.51
C ILE A 54 -5.86 -3.32 6.78
N ALA A 55 -5.47 -3.37 5.50
CA ALA A 55 -5.23 -2.18 4.70
C ALA A 55 -6.49 -1.32 4.54
N LEU A 56 -7.65 -1.93 4.31
CA LEU A 56 -8.93 -1.22 4.24
C LEU A 56 -9.29 -0.55 5.58
N THR A 57 -9.06 -1.26 6.68
CA THR A 57 -9.29 -0.73 8.04
C THR A 57 -8.38 0.46 8.33
N ILE A 58 -7.08 0.34 8.04
CA ILE A 58 -6.09 1.41 8.21
C ILE A 58 -6.44 2.61 7.30
N GLN A 59 -6.82 2.35 6.05
CA GLN A 59 -7.21 3.40 5.11
C GLN A 59 -8.39 4.21 5.66
N PHE A 60 -9.44 3.53 6.13
CA PHE A 60 -10.65 4.16 6.62
C PHE A 60 -10.42 4.95 7.92
N THR A 61 -9.71 4.36 8.88
CA THR A 61 -9.57 4.90 10.24
C THR A 61 -8.46 5.94 10.35
N LEU A 62 -7.28 5.65 9.78
CA LEU A 62 -6.07 6.44 9.96
C LEU A 62 -5.76 7.28 8.74
N VAL A 63 -5.68 6.68 7.55
CA VAL A 63 -5.18 7.39 6.35
C VAL A 63 -6.08 8.54 5.97
N LEU A 64 -7.40 8.32 5.90
CA LEU A 64 -8.31 9.42 5.59
C LEU A 64 -8.28 10.52 6.65
N HIS A 65 -8.15 10.17 7.94
CA HIS A 65 -8.06 11.15 9.01
C HIS A 65 -6.79 12.00 8.88
N PHE A 66 -5.63 11.36 8.69
CA PHE A 66 -4.36 12.05 8.50
C PHE A 66 -4.30 12.83 7.19
N TRP A 67 -4.93 12.33 6.12
CA TRP A 67 -4.99 12.99 4.82
C TRP A 67 -5.73 14.32 4.89
N GLU A 68 -6.88 14.36 5.57
CA GLU A 68 -7.62 15.61 5.77
C GLU A 68 -6.82 16.61 6.63
N LYS A 69 -6.15 16.14 7.70
CA LYS A 69 -5.22 16.98 8.48
C LYS A 69 -4.05 17.50 7.64
N PHE A 70 -3.48 16.66 6.79
CA PHE A 70 -2.37 17.02 5.92
C PHE A 70 -2.77 18.10 4.91
N LYS A 71 -3.97 18.01 4.33
CA LYS A 71 -4.47 19.05 3.41
C LYS A 71 -4.58 20.42 4.06
N LEU A 72 -4.87 20.49 5.36
CA LEU A 72 -4.99 21.74 6.10
C LEU A 72 -3.64 22.27 6.58
N GLN A 73 -2.78 21.42 7.15
CA GLN A 73 -1.59 21.84 7.88
C GLN A 73 -0.26 21.56 7.16
N LYS A 74 -0.29 20.87 6.01
CA LYS A 74 0.89 20.40 5.23
C LYS A 74 1.88 19.51 6.00
N LYS A 75 1.60 19.18 7.26
CA LYS A 75 2.39 18.31 8.14
C LYS A 75 1.48 17.43 8.99
N VAL A 76 1.96 16.25 9.35
CA VAL A 76 1.32 15.31 10.27
C VAL A 76 2.37 14.91 11.30
N ILE A 77 2.15 15.21 12.59
CA ILE A 77 3.08 14.92 13.69
C ILE A 77 4.49 15.53 13.41
N GLY A 78 4.51 16.78 12.93
CA GLY A 78 5.76 17.49 12.59
C GLY A 78 6.46 17.02 11.30
N LEU A 79 6.06 15.88 10.73
CA LEU A 79 6.63 15.29 9.52
C LEU A 79 5.86 15.73 8.27
N THR A 80 6.57 15.81 7.14
CA THR A 80 5.94 15.92 5.82
C THR A 80 5.31 14.57 5.44
N LEU A 81 4.34 14.58 4.51
CA LEU A 81 3.72 13.35 3.99
C LEU A 81 4.76 12.37 3.46
N PHE A 82 5.78 12.88 2.76
CA PHE A 82 6.85 12.05 2.22
C PHE A 82 7.66 11.38 3.33
N GLN A 83 8.12 12.14 4.33
CA GLN A 83 8.88 11.59 5.46
C GLN A 83 8.06 10.56 6.25
N PHE A 84 6.79 10.86 6.53
CA PHE A 84 5.90 9.94 7.25
C PHE A 84 5.70 8.64 6.46
N THR A 85 5.45 8.75 5.15
CA THR A 85 5.23 7.58 4.29
C THR A 85 6.52 6.77 4.15
N ALA A 86 7.67 7.42 3.97
CA ALA A 86 8.96 6.73 3.88
C ALA A 86 9.26 5.92 5.16
N LEU A 87 9.03 6.52 6.33
CA LEU A 87 9.21 5.85 7.61
C LEU A 87 8.24 4.66 7.77
N LEU A 88 6.98 4.85 7.36
CA LEU A 88 5.98 3.78 7.37
C LEU A 88 6.38 2.61 6.46
N CYS A 89 6.91 2.88 5.26
CA CYS A 89 7.40 1.85 4.34
C CYS A 89 8.59 1.08 4.92
N ILE A 90 9.55 1.78 5.55
CA ILE A 90 10.71 1.16 6.18
C ILE A 90 10.27 0.24 7.32
N VAL A 91 9.47 0.76 8.26
CA VAL A 91 9.02 -0.02 9.43
C VAL A 91 8.17 -1.22 8.99
N SER A 92 7.27 -1.02 8.03
CA SER A 92 6.41 -2.11 7.53
C SER A 92 7.23 -3.17 6.79
N GLY A 93 8.21 -2.76 5.99
CA GLY A 93 9.08 -3.68 5.25
C GLY A 93 10.01 -4.47 6.17
N LEU A 94 10.57 -3.84 7.20
CA LEU A 94 11.35 -4.54 8.23
C LEU A 94 10.49 -5.53 9.03
N SER A 95 9.28 -5.12 9.41
CA SER A 95 8.33 -6.00 10.12
C SER A 95 7.94 -7.19 9.25
N PHE A 96 7.72 -6.96 7.95
CA PHE A 96 7.47 -8.03 6.98
C PHE A 96 8.65 -8.98 6.86
N GLY A 97 9.88 -8.45 6.78
CA GLY A 97 11.10 -9.26 6.84
C GLY A 97 11.14 -10.17 8.05
N LEU A 98 10.86 -9.64 9.25
CA LEU A 98 10.86 -10.44 10.49
C LEU A 98 9.76 -11.51 10.53
N LEU A 99 8.60 -11.28 9.90
CA LEU A 99 7.48 -12.22 9.89
C LEU A 99 7.66 -13.37 8.87
N PHE A 100 8.33 -13.11 7.76
CA PHE A 100 8.51 -14.05 6.65
C PHE A 100 9.93 -14.60 6.52
N TRP A 101 10.82 -14.24 7.43
CA TRP A 101 12.17 -14.75 7.43
C TRP A 101 12.23 -16.19 7.92
N GLU A 102 12.83 -17.06 7.12
CA GLU A 102 13.13 -18.43 7.47
C GLU A 102 14.56 -18.53 8.01
N GLN A 103 14.68 -18.82 9.31
CA GLN A 103 15.99 -18.84 10.01
C GLN A 103 17.00 -19.80 9.36
N SER A 104 16.51 -20.84 8.68
CA SER A 104 17.29 -21.83 7.91
C SER A 104 18.14 -21.21 6.80
N TYR A 105 17.70 -20.13 6.16
CA TYR A 105 18.47 -19.46 5.09
C TYR A 105 19.38 -18.32 5.60
N GLY A 106 19.40 -18.10 6.92
CA GLY A 106 20.32 -17.16 7.57
C GLY A 106 20.01 -15.68 7.34
N ILE A 107 20.88 -14.81 7.86
CA ILE A 107 20.58 -13.36 7.95
C ILE A 107 20.53 -12.65 6.59
N LYS A 108 21.17 -13.20 5.55
CA LYS A 108 21.13 -12.61 4.20
C LYS A 108 19.72 -12.63 3.62
N GLU A 109 18.96 -13.68 3.89
CA GLU A 109 17.56 -13.77 3.47
C GLU A 109 16.71 -12.70 4.17
N LEU A 110 16.90 -12.49 5.47
CA LEU A 110 16.20 -11.44 6.22
C LEU A 110 16.36 -10.06 5.55
N PHE A 111 17.57 -9.71 5.11
CA PHE A 111 17.80 -8.46 4.40
C PHE A 111 17.06 -8.40 3.06
N LEU A 112 17.07 -9.48 2.27
CA LEU A 112 16.40 -9.54 0.97
C LEU A 112 14.87 -9.46 1.11
N VAL A 113 14.29 -10.21 2.05
CA VAL A 113 12.84 -10.21 2.29
C VAL A 113 12.40 -8.86 2.86
N SER A 114 13.19 -8.27 3.77
CA SER A 114 12.94 -6.92 4.28
C SER A 114 12.95 -5.88 3.15
N LEU A 115 13.97 -5.91 2.30
CA LEU A 115 14.11 -4.96 1.19
C LEU A 115 12.95 -5.12 0.20
N THR A 116 12.56 -6.35 -0.11
CA THR A 116 11.38 -6.66 -0.95
C THR A 116 10.11 -6.08 -0.33
N GLY A 117 9.93 -6.26 0.98
CA GLY A 117 8.84 -5.65 1.74
C GLY A 117 8.83 -4.12 1.64
N ILE A 118 9.98 -3.46 1.85
CA ILE A 118 10.11 -2.00 1.78
C ILE A 118 9.71 -1.49 0.38
N VAL A 119 10.18 -2.16 -0.67
CA VAL A 119 9.83 -1.81 -2.06
C VAL A 119 8.33 -2.01 -2.31
N ALA A 120 7.77 -3.15 -1.90
CA ALA A 120 6.35 -3.45 -2.05
C ALA A 120 5.46 -2.42 -1.33
N PHE A 121 5.77 -2.07 -0.08
CA PHE A 121 5.05 -1.04 0.66
C PHE A 121 5.22 0.35 0.05
N SER A 122 6.40 0.67 -0.48
CA SER A 122 6.64 1.94 -1.17
C SER A 122 5.79 2.08 -2.43
N VAL A 123 5.70 1.02 -3.24
CA VAL A 123 4.82 0.97 -4.41
C VAL A 123 3.35 1.09 -3.99
N TYR A 124 2.92 0.31 -3.00
CA TYR A 124 1.56 0.36 -2.45
C TYR A 124 1.17 1.78 -2.03
N TRP A 125 1.96 2.42 -1.16
CA TRP A 125 1.65 3.75 -0.63
C TRP A 125 1.71 4.82 -1.70
N THR A 126 2.66 4.73 -2.63
CA THR A 126 2.75 5.67 -3.75
C THR A 126 1.48 5.64 -4.59
N VAL A 127 1.03 4.45 -5.01
CA VAL A 127 -0.20 4.28 -5.79
C VAL A 127 -1.42 4.73 -4.99
N ASN A 128 -1.52 4.36 -3.72
CA ASN A 128 -2.60 4.75 -2.84
C ASN A 128 -2.71 6.29 -2.75
N LEU A 129 -1.63 6.99 -2.40
CA LEU A 129 -1.62 8.45 -2.24
C LEU A 129 -1.86 9.19 -3.56
N ILE A 130 -1.31 8.71 -4.68
CA ILE A 130 -1.58 9.28 -6.01
C ILE A 130 -3.06 9.12 -6.36
N THR A 131 -3.64 7.95 -6.12
CA THR A 131 -5.06 7.68 -6.39
C THR A 131 -5.94 8.57 -5.52
N LEU A 132 -5.61 8.71 -4.24
CA LEU A 132 -6.34 9.57 -3.30
C LEU A 132 -6.28 11.04 -3.73
N LYS A 133 -5.10 11.54 -4.14
CA LYS A 133 -4.92 12.88 -4.69
C LYS A 133 -5.72 13.10 -5.98
N GLY A 134 -5.75 12.10 -6.87
CA GLY A 134 -6.53 12.12 -8.10
C GLY A 134 -8.04 12.22 -7.83
N LEU A 135 -8.54 11.45 -6.87
CA LEU A 135 -9.95 11.50 -6.45
C LEU A 135 -10.33 12.86 -5.85
N ASP A 136 -9.46 13.46 -5.03
CA ASP A 136 -9.68 14.80 -4.48
C ASP A 136 -9.73 15.88 -5.56
N LYS A 137 -8.82 15.82 -6.56
CA LYS A 137 -8.82 16.77 -7.68
C LYS A 137 -10.13 16.68 -8.48
N ARG A 138 -10.62 15.47 -8.76
CA ARG A 138 -11.88 15.25 -9.49
C ARG A 138 -13.10 15.71 -8.69
N ALA A 139 -13.12 15.45 -7.38
CA ALA A 139 -14.21 15.89 -6.50
C ALA A 139 -14.32 17.43 -6.43
N ASN A 140 -13.19 18.13 -6.36
CA ASN A 140 -13.17 19.59 -6.37
C ASN A 140 -13.61 20.17 -7.72
N HIS A 141 -13.16 19.60 -8.84
CA HIS A 141 -13.59 20.04 -10.18
C HIS A 141 -15.10 19.94 -10.38
N LYS A 142 -15.73 18.85 -9.90
CA LYS A 142 -17.18 18.68 -9.98
C LYS A 142 -17.94 19.71 -9.13
N LYS A 143 -17.36 20.13 -8.01
CA LYS A 143 -17.96 21.14 -7.12
C LYS A 143 -17.94 22.54 -7.74
N THR A 144 -16.89 22.89 -8.49
CA THR A 144 -16.81 24.17 -9.20
C THR A 144 -17.84 24.27 -10.33
N HIS A 145 -18.09 23.19 -11.07
CA HIS A 145 -19.08 23.19 -12.15
C HIS A 145 -20.53 23.36 -11.66
N CYS A 146 -20.90 22.82 -10.50
CA CYS A 146 -22.25 22.97 -9.94
C CYS A 146 -22.54 24.35 -9.30
N ILE A 147 -21.56 25.26 -9.23
CA ILE A 147 -21.75 26.61 -8.68
C ILE A 147 -21.94 27.64 -9.82
N VAL A 148 -21.70 27.23 -11.07
CA VAL A 148 -21.73 28.12 -12.25
C VAL A 148 -22.99 27.88 -13.11
N GLU A 149 -23.89 27.00 -12.66
CA GLU A 149 -25.24 26.79 -13.21
C GLU A 149 -26.30 27.28 -12.22
#